data_AF-A0A4U3MPW5-F1
#
_entry.id   AF-A0A4U3MPW5-F1
#
_cell.length_a   1.000
_cell.length_b   1.000
_cell.length_c   1.000
_cell.angle_alpha   90.00
_cell.angle_beta   90.00
_cell.angle_gamma   90.00
#
_symmetry.space_group_name_H-M   'P 1'
#
loop_
_entity.id
_entity.type
_entity.pdbx_description
1 polymer ?
#
loop_
_entity_poly.entity_id
_entity_poly.type
_entity_poly.pdbx_seq_one_letter_code
_entity_poly.pdbx_strand_id
1 'polypeptide(L)' 'MTKFNYFSAADDAEAAAVHGWWDARLRAVAGPWSRSGALWNWDDVDEITEALVTLRDLAARTAARHHRLYCLITL' A
#
# COMPACT_ATOMS: atom_id res chain seq x y z
N MET A 1 -15.94 1.40 -23.19
CA MET A 1 -14.91 2.42 -23.52
C MET A 1 -13.67 2.12 -22.68
N THR A 2 -12.71 1.41 -23.29
CA THR A 2 -11.22 1.53 -23.22
C THR A 2 -10.66 2.38 -22.06
N LYS A 3 -9.70 2.00 -21.19
CA LYS A 3 -8.61 1.00 -21.13
C LYS A 3 -8.19 0.89 -19.65
N PHE A 4 -8.13 -0.29 -19.04
CA PHE A 4 -7.53 -0.48 -17.71
C PHE A 4 -6.08 -0.91 -17.89
N ASN A 5 -5.12 -0.02 -17.64
CA ASN A 5 -3.71 -0.39 -17.58
C ASN A 5 -3.02 0.45 -16.50
N TYR A 6 -2.90 -0.14 -15.31
CA TYR A 6 -1.76 0.05 -14.42
C TYR A 6 -1.63 -1.23 -13.59
N PHE A 7 -0.73 -2.12 -14.02
CA PHE A 7 -0.32 -3.28 -13.23
C PHE A 7 1.20 -3.22 -13.10
N SER A 8 1.71 -2.86 -11.93
CA SER A 8 2.80 -3.66 -11.38
C SER A 8 2.13 -4.60 -10.38
N ALA A 9 2.10 -5.88 -10.72
CA ALA A 9 2.01 -6.87 -9.66
C ALA A 9 3.27 -6.63 -8.81
N ALA A 10 3.12 -6.32 -7.52
CA ALA A 10 4.26 -6.36 -6.62
C ALA A 10 4.83 -7.77 -6.74
N ASP A 11 6.05 -7.89 -7.26
CA ASP A 11 6.72 -9.18 -7.27
C ASP A 11 6.97 -9.64 -5.82
N ASP A 12 7.31 -10.91 -5.62
CA ASP A 12 7.52 -11.45 -4.28
C ASP A 12 8.59 -10.66 -3.49
N ALA A 13 9.51 -9.97 -4.18
CA ALA A 13 10.54 -9.14 -3.57
C ALA A 13 10.00 -7.77 -3.13
N GLU A 14 9.14 -7.12 -3.92
CA GLU A 14 8.44 -5.88 -3.56
C GLU A 14 7.43 -6.11 -2.43
N ALA A 15 6.70 -7.22 -2.45
CA ALA A 15 5.83 -7.64 -1.36
C ALA A 15 6.61 -7.92 -0.07
N ALA A 16 7.77 -8.58 -0.17
CA ALA A 16 8.67 -8.81 0.97
C ALA A 16 9.30 -7.50 1.49
N ALA A 17 9.58 -6.53 0.61
CA ALA A 17 10.10 -5.23 1.02
C ALA A 17 9.08 -4.47 1.88
N VAL A 18 7.78 -4.54 1.56
CA VAL A 18 6.70 -3.96 2.38
C VAL A 18 6.54 -4.71 3.71
N HIS A 19 6.66 -6.04 3.71
CA HIS A 19 6.63 -6.85 4.95
C HIS A 19 7.68 -6.40 5.98
N GLY A 20 8.86 -5.94 5.54
CA GLY A 20 9.92 -5.44 6.42
C GLY A 20 9.69 -4.06 7.02
N TRP A 21 8.59 -3.36 6.67
CA TRP A 21 8.34 -2.01 7.17
C TRP A 21 7.71 -2.06 8.57
N TRP A 22 8.48 -1.63 9.56
CA TRP A 22 7.98 -1.35 10.90
C TRP A 22 7.04 -0.12 10.85
N ASP A 23 6.01 -0.10 11.69
CA ASP A 23 5.08 1.00 11.96
C ASP A 23 5.73 2.39 11.96
N ALA A 24 6.93 2.56 12.53
CA ALA A 24 7.65 3.83 12.51
C ALA A 24 7.97 4.31 11.08
N ARG A 25 8.31 3.38 10.18
CA ARG A 25 8.56 3.64 8.76
C ARG A 25 7.25 3.92 8.01
N LEU A 26 6.17 3.19 8.32
CA LEU A 26 4.85 3.45 7.73
C LEU A 26 4.35 4.85 8.09
N ARG A 27 4.50 5.26 9.36
CA ARG A 27 4.15 6.61 9.82
C ARG A 27 5.01 7.70 9.15
N ALA A 28 6.29 7.42 8.91
CA ALA A 28 7.18 8.33 8.20
C ALA A 28 6.78 8.55 6.73
N VAL A 29 6.13 7.56 6.09
CA VAL A 29 5.54 7.68 4.74
C VAL A 29 4.18 8.37 4.79
N ALA A 30 3.34 8.04 5.78
CA ALA A 30 2.02 8.62 5.96
C ALA A 30 2.06 10.15 6.13
N GLY A 31 3.04 10.67 6.88
CA GLY A 31 3.20 12.11 7.11
C GLY A 31 3.27 12.95 5.81
N PRO A 32 4.23 12.71 4.92
CA PRO A 32 4.31 13.39 3.63
C PRO A 32 3.05 13.20 2.76
N TRP A 33 2.46 12.01 2.76
CA TRP A 33 1.28 11.72 1.96
C TRP A 33 0.04 12.48 2.41
N SER A 34 -0.17 12.59 3.72
CA SER A 34 -1.29 13.34 4.31
C SER A 34 -1.27 14.83 3.91
N ARG A 35 -0.08 15.38 3.66
CA ARG A 35 0.10 16.78 3.21
C ARG A 35 0.16 16.96 1.70
N SER A 36 0.19 15.87 0.93
CA SER A 36 0.40 15.93 -0.52
C SER A 36 -0.85 16.30 -1.31
N GLY A 37 -2.05 16.14 -0.71
CA GLY A 37 -3.33 16.28 -1.41
C GLY A 37 -3.59 15.19 -2.47
N ALA A 38 -2.67 14.25 -2.65
CA ALA A 38 -2.80 13.16 -3.62
C ALA A 38 -3.84 12.11 -3.19
N LEU A 39 -4.08 12.00 -1.89
CA LEU A 39 -5.08 11.13 -1.28
C LEU A 39 -6.28 12.01 -0.93
N TRP A 40 -7.17 12.22 -1.90
CA TRP A 40 -8.35 13.06 -1.79
C TRP A 40 -9.10 12.81 -0.45
N ASN A 41 -9.14 13.82 0.42
CA ASN A 41 -9.73 13.78 1.78
C ASN A 41 -9.08 12.82 2.79
N TRP A 42 -7.86 12.36 2.54
CA TRP A 42 -7.03 11.61 3.48
C TRP A 42 -5.84 12.50 3.87
N ASP A 43 -6.11 13.40 4.81
CA ASP A 43 -5.14 14.33 5.40
C ASP A 43 -4.71 13.91 6.83
N ASP A 44 -5.36 12.90 7.40
CA ASP A 44 -4.99 12.30 8.68
C ASP A 44 -3.86 11.27 8.53
N VAL A 45 -2.77 11.51 9.27
CA VAL A 45 -1.60 10.62 9.30
C VAL A 45 -1.94 9.27 9.92
N ASP A 46 -2.82 9.22 10.91
CA ASP A 46 -3.21 7.99 11.60
C ASP A 46 -4.04 7.09 10.66
N GLU A 47 -5.02 7.66 9.96
CA GLU A 47 -5.84 6.92 8.98
C GLU A 47 -4.98 6.35 7.84
N ILE A 48 -4.06 7.15 7.30
CA ILE A 48 -3.14 6.70 6.24
C ILE A 48 -2.20 5.62 6.78
N THR A 49 -1.72 5.75 8.02
CA THR A 49 -0.87 4.74 8.66
C THR A 49 -1.61 3.42 8.84
N GLU A 50 -2.87 3.46 9.28
CA GLU A 50 -3.72 2.27 9.46
C GLU A 50 -3.96 1.55 8.13
N ALA A 51 -4.23 2.29 7.05
CA ALA A 51 -4.37 1.73 5.71
C ALA A 51 -3.08 1.04 5.24
N LEU A 52 -1.93 1.68 5.47
CA LEU A 52 -0.61 1.11 5.13
C LEU A 52 -0.29 -0.15 5.95
N VAL A 53 -0.63 -0.18 7.23
CA VAL A 53 -0.52 -1.37 8.10
C VAL A 53 -1.39 -2.50 7.54
N THR A 54 -2.63 -2.20 7.19
CA THR A 54 -3.56 -3.18 6.62
C THR A 54 -3.03 -3.79 5.32
N LEU A 55 -2.47 -2.96 4.44
CA LEU A 55 -1.85 -3.42 3.19
C LEU A 55 -0.61 -4.28 3.43
N ARG A 56 0.27 -3.90 4.38
CA ARG A 56 1.42 -4.71 4.78
C ARG A 56 0.98 -6.09 5.27
N ASP A 57 0.01 -6.13 6.17
CA ASP A 57 -0.47 -7.38 6.77
C ASP A 57 -1.15 -8.28 5.72
N LEU A 58 -1.86 -7.67 4.76
CA LEU A 58 -2.43 -8.39 3.63
C LEU A 58 -1.33 -8.98 2.72
N ALA A 59 -0.32 -8.19 2.36
CA ALA A 59 0.82 -8.64 1.57
C ALA A 59 1.58 -9.79 2.26
N ALA A 60 1.76 -9.71 3.58
CA ALA A 60 2.37 -10.76 4.38
C ALA A 60 1.56 -12.08 4.29
N ARG A 61 0.24 -12.00 4.43
CA ARG A 61 -0.66 -13.16 4.35
C ARG A 61 -0.70 -13.78 2.96
N THR A 62 -0.62 -12.97 1.89
CA THR A 62 -0.62 -13.49 0.52
C THR A 62 0.72 -14.12 0.16
N ALA A 63 1.84 -13.52 0.56
CA ALA A 63 3.17 -14.09 0.38
C ALA A 63 3.31 -15.46 1.09
N ALA A 64 2.82 -15.57 2.33
CA ALA A 64 2.82 -16.83 3.07
C ALA A 64 1.99 -17.95 2.41
N ARG A 65 1.07 -17.60 1.52
CA ARG A 65 0.20 -18.54 0.78
C ARG A 65 0.61 -18.69 -0.69
N HIS A 66 1.72 -18.10 -1.13
CA HIS A 66 2.13 -18.03 -2.54
C HIS A 66 1.04 -17.46 -3.46
N HIS A 67 0.22 -16.54 -2.94
CA HIS A 67 -0.82 -15.85 -3.68
C HIS A 67 -0.31 -14.49 -4.15
N ARG A 68 -0.73 -14.07 -5.36
CA ARG A 68 -0.42 -12.74 -5.88
C ARG A 68 -1.44 -11.71 -5.37
N LEU A 69 -0.93 -10.58 -4.92
CA LEU A 69 -1.73 -9.40 -4.59
C LEU A 69 -1.83 -8.50 -5.82
N TYR A 70 -3.01 -7.96 -6.07
CA TYR A 70 -3.27 -7.03 -7.16
C TYR A 70 -3.96 -5.78 -6.60
N CYS A 71 -3.35 -4.62 -6.80
CA CYS A 71 -3.95 -3.33 -6.47
C CYS A 71 -4.75 -2.83 -7.67
N LEU A 72 -6.07 -2.76 -7.53
CA LEU A 72 -6.93 -2.13 -8.52
C LEU A 72 -7.10 -0.66 -8.17
N ILE A 73 -6.58 0.24 -9.02
CA ILE A 73 -6.84 1.67 -8.92
C ILE A 73 -7.98 2.00 -9.87
N THR A 74 -9.12 2.45 -9.33
CA THR A 74 -10.24 2.98 -10.11
C THR A 74 -10.24 4.50 -9.99
N LEU A 75 -10.11 5.19 -11.13
CA LEU A 75 -10.19 6.64 -11.26
C LEU A 75 -11.64 7.09 -11.50
#